data_AF-A0A9X0HNK3-F1
#
_entry.id   AF-A0A9X0HNK3-F1
#
_cell.length_a   1.000
_cell.length_b   1.000
_cell.length_c   1.000
_cell.angle_alpha   90.00
_cell.angle_beta   90.00
_cell.angle_gamma   90.00
#
_symmetry.space_group_name_H-M   'P 1'
#
loop_
_entity.id
_entity.type
_entity.pdbx_description
1 polymer ?
#
loop_
_entity_poly.entity_id
_entity_poly.type
_entity_poly.pdbx_seq_one_letter_code
_entity_poly.pdbx_strand_id
1 'polypeptide(L)'
;MFRPALLLAAVSTMLLAFQCGDDEPQPTCVGGTVLGAHCGSPSGNYGYVLEVPADYPTSVSWTDPATGTNYKHVVTALNLPTDLQRAGHKVYFVSHPATNAELAALGVRTADCPAPPLPVTLESVNSTPCQ
;
A
#
# COMPACT_ATOMS: atom_id res chain seq x y z
N MET A 1 -38.93 -69.80 -18.33
CA MET A 1 -38.84 -69.43 -16.90
C MET A 1 -37.48 -68.80 -16.67
N PHE A 2 -37.41 -67.47 -16.61
CA PHE A 2 -36.17 -66.72 -16.41
C PHE A 2 -36.17 -66.11 -15.00
N ARG A 3 -35.10 -66.35 -14.24
CA ARG A 3 -34.87 -65.78 -12.90
C ARG A 3 -34.21 -64.40 -13.03
N PRO A 4 -34.66 -63.37 -12.30
CA PRO A 4 -33.98 -62.09 -12.18
C PRO A 4 -33.19 -62.01 -10.85
N ALA A 5 -31.99 -61.42 -10.85
CA ALA A 5 -31.40 -60.60 -9.78
C ALA A 5 -29.87 -60.47 -9.92
N LEU A 6 -29.38 -59.24 -10.08
CA LEU A 6 -28.28 -58.57 -9.34
C LEU A 6 -28.03 -57.20 -10.03
N LEU A 7 -28.52 -56.06 -9.54
CA LEU A 7 -27.97 -55.18 -8.48
C LEU A 7 -26.49 -54.81 -8.66
N LEU A 8 -26.25 -53.58 -9.13
CA LEU A 8 -25.20 -52.66 -8.65
C LEU A 8 -25.38 -51.28 -9.30
N ALA A 9 -26.14 -50.39 -8.63
CA ALA A 9 -26.17 -48.97 -8.92
C ALA A 9 -25.49 -48.26 -7.74
N ALA A 10 -24.27 -47.78 -7.97
CA ALA A 10 -23.51 -47.00 -7.00
C ALA A 10 -22.63 -46.00 -7.74
N VAL A 11 -23.10 -44.76 -7.88
CA VAL A 11 -22.27 -43.53 -7.97
C VAL A 11 -23.14 -42.41 -7.38
N SER A 12 -23.10 -42.21 -6.07
CA SER A 12 -22.20 -41.27 -5.38
C SER A 12 -22.43 -39.82 -5.79
N THR A 13 -23.21 -39.16 -4.92
CA THR A 13 -23.28 -37.73 -4.64
C THR A 13 -21.93 -37.02 -4.68
N MET A 14 -21.87 -35.84 -5.29
CA MET A 14 -21.14 -34.70 -4.71
C MET A 14 -21.70 -33.38 -5.24
N LEU A 15 -22.41 -32.67 -4.37
CA LEU A 15 -22.61 -31.24 -4.44
C LEU A 15 -21.23 -30.56 -4.45
N LEU A 16 -20.90 -29.87 -5.53
CA LEU A 16 -19.90 -28.81 -5.51
C LEU A 16 -20.60 -27.52 -5.90
N ALA A 17 -21.18 -26.89 -4.87
CA ALA A 17 -21.34 -25.45 -4.85
C ALA A 17 -19.91 -24.86 -4.92
N PHE A 18 -19.42 -24.56 -6.12
CA PHE A 18 -18.30 -23.65 -6.28
C PHE A 18 -18.82 -22.23 -6.03
N GLN A 19 -18.82 -21.93 -4.74
CA GLN A 19 -18.54 -20.66 -4.10
C GLN A 19 -18.36 -19.48 -5.06
N CYS A 20 -19.30 -18.54 -4.98
CA CYS A 20 -19.04 -17.12 -5.18
C CYS A 20 -17.77 -16.74 -4.42
N GLY A 21 -16.68 -16.53 -5.13
CA GLY A 21 -15.62 -15.66 -4.66
C GLY A 21 -15.97 -14.28 -5.17
N ASP A 22 -16.44 -13.43 -4.27
CA ASP A 22 -16.43 -11.98 -4.47
C ASP A 22 -15.07 -11.58 -5.04
N ASP A 23 -15.07 -11.07 -6.26
CA ASP A 23 -13.95 -10.37 -6.89
C ASP A 23 -13.82 -9.01 -6.19
N GLU A 24 -13.63 -9.03 -4.86
CA GLU A 24 -13.20 -7.85 -4.12
C GLU A 24 -11.77 -7.60 -4.58
N PRO A 25 -11.47 -6.45 -5.22
CA PRO A 25 -10.12 -6.17 -5.71
C PRO A 25 -9.18 -6.27 -4.52
N GLN A 26 -8.38 -7.34 -4.50
CA GLN A 26 -7.35 -7.52 -3.49
C GLN A 26 -6.50 -6.26 -3.51
N PRO A 27 -6.32 -5.57 -2.38
CA PRO A 27 -5.58 -4.32 -2.36
C PRO A 27 -4.20 -4.57 -2.96
N THR A 28 -3.95 -3.95 -4.11
CA THR A 28 -2.77 -4.22 -4.92
C THR A 28 -1.56 -3.87 -4.08
N CYS A 29 -0.76 -4.85 -3.70
CA CYS A 29 0.45 -4.62 -2.95
C CYS A 29 1.43 -3.79 -3.79
N VAL A 30 1.83 -2.63 -3.28
CA VAL A 30 2.69 -1.69 -4.00
C VAL A 30 4.09 -1.74 -3.44
N GLY A 31 5.08 -1.94 -4.31
CA GLY A 31 6.49 -1.82 -3.96
C GLY A 31 6.99 -0.39 -4.16
N GLY A 32 7.36 0.31 -3.09
CA GLY A 32 7.97 1.64 -3.13
C GLY A 32 9.44 1.63 -2.68
N THR A 33 10.17 2.69 -3.02
CA THR A 33 11.53 2.98 -2.53
C THR A 33 11.50 4.20 -1.62
N VAL A 34 12.07 4.10 -0.44
CA VAL A 34 12.20 5.24 0.47
C VAL A 34 13.26 6.20 -0.08
N LEU A 35 12.88 7.45 -0.35
CA LEU A 35 13.82 8.50 -0.75
C LEU A 35 14.40 9.23 0.46
N GLY A 36 13.59 9.39 1.52
CA GLY A 36 14.03 10.01 2.76
C GLY A 36 12.88 10.67 3.52
N ALA A 37 13.23 11.33 4.63
CA ALA A 37 12.29 12.11 5.42
C ALA A 37 11.77 13.33 4.64
N HIS A 38 10.46 13.52 4.60
CA HIS A 38 9.86 14.74 4.09
C HIS A 38 9.90 15.82 5.17
N CYS A 39 10.96 16.64 5.13
CA CYS A 39 11.20 17.77 6.02
C CYS A 39 11.41 17.38 7.50
N GLY A 40 12.65 17.54 7.98
CA GLY A 40 12.98 17.50 9.40
C GLY A 40 12.83 18.89 10.02
N SER A 41 11.85 19.07 10.91
CA SER A 41 11.65 20.31 11.66
C SER A 41 11.86 20.08 13.16
N PRO A 42 12.02 21.15 13.98
CA PRO A 42 12.01 21.01 15.44
C PRO A 42 10.74 20.35 15.99
N SER A 43 9.63 20.47 15.26
CA SER A 43 8.35 19.80 15.51
C SER A 43 8.30 18.33 15.07
N GLY A 44 9.35 17.82 14.42
CA GLY A 44 9.45 16.46 13.93
C GLY A 44 9.45 16.35 12.41
N ASN A 45 9.31 15.12 11.94
CA ASN A 45 9.25 14.77 10.53
C ASN A 45 7.78 14.68 10.07
N TYR A 46 7.45 15.27 8.93
CA TYR A 46 6.09 15.23 8.36
C TYR A 46 5.77 13.95 7.58
N GLY A 47 6.77 13.10 7.36
CA GLY A 47 6.59 11.77 6.78
C GLY A 47 7.83 11.30 6.03
N TYR A 48 7.66 10.30 5.16
CA TYR A 48 8.73 9.81 4.31
C TYR A 48 8.31 9.86 2.85
N VAL A 49 9.15 10.46 2.01
CA VAL A 49 8.92 10.46 0.57
C VAL A 49 9.25 9.07 0.05
N LEU A 50 8.27 8.46 -0.63
CA LEU A 50 8.41 7.18 -1.31
C LEU A 50 8.32 7.40 -2.81
N GLU A 51 9.27 6.85 -3.57
CA GLU A 51 9.11 6.61 -5.00
C GLU A 51 8.27 5.36 -5.21
N VAL A 52 7.22 5.46 -6.01
CA VAL A 52 6.25 4.40 -6.28
C VAL A 52 6.14 4.13 -7.79
N PRO A 53 5.57 2.98 -8.20
CA PRO A 53 5.35 2.68 -9.61
C PRO A 53 4.50 3.74 -10.32
N ALA A 54 4.71 3.90 -11.63
CA ALA A 54 4.05 4.97 -12.40
C ALA A 54 2.54 4.82 -12.52
N ASP A 55 2.04 3.59 -12.40
CA ASP A 55 0.62 3.22 -12.38
C ASP A 55 -0.02 3.36 -11.00
N TYR A 56 0.74 3.74 -9.98
CA TYR A 56 0.19 4.01 -8.65
C TYR A 56 -0.72 5.25 -8.71
N PRO A 57 -2.02 5.10 -8.37
CA PRO A 57 -3.08 6.03 -8.79
C PRO A 57 -2.97 7.44 -8.19
N THR A 58 -2.23 7.57 -7.10
CA THR A 58 -2.14 8.82 -6.34
C THR A 58 -0.73 9.42 -6.36
N SER A 59 0.15 8.87 -7.20
CA SER A 59 1.52 9.37 -7.34
C SER A 59 1.56 10.74 -8.05
N VAL A 60 2.47 11.61 -7.62
CA VAL A 60 2.65 12.95 -8.22
C VAL A 60 4.10 13.19 -8.63
N SER A 61 4.32 14.21 -9.45
CA SER A 61 5.67 14.80 -9.60
C SER A 61 5.91 15.81 -8.49
N TRP A 62 7.11 15.83 -7.93
CA TRP A 62 7.46 16.72 -6.84
C TRP A 62 8.93 17.11 -6.94
N THR A 63 9.21 18.39 -6.71
CA THR A 63 10.57 18.91 -6.60
C THR A 63 10.92 18.99 -5.13
N ASP A 64 11.97 18.27 -4.73
CA ASP A 64 12.51 18.39 -3.39
C ASP A 64 13.05 19.81 -3.18
N PRO A 65 12.45 20.60 -2.29
CA PRO A 65 12.86 21.98 -2.05
C PRO A 65 14.20 22.08 -1.34
N ALA A 66 14.68 21.01 -0.68
CA ALA A 66 15.97 20.99 -0.03
C ALA A 66 17.12 20.78 -1.03
N THR A 67 16.92 19.91 -2.02
CA THR A 67 17.97 19.52 -2.99
C THR A 67 17.79 20.07 -4.39
N GLY A 68 16.58 20.54 -4.73
CA GLY A 68 16.17 20.90 -6.09
C GLY A 68 15.92 19.69 -7.00
N THR A 69 15.97 18.46 -6.46
CA THR A 69 15.81 17.24 -7.26
C THR A 69 14.35 17.07 -7.68
N ASN A 70 14.12 16.79 -8.95
CA ASN A 70 12.79 16.48 -9.47
C ASN A 70 12.52 14.99 -9.42
N TYR A 71 11.54 14.59 -8.64
CA TYR A 71 11.04 13.22 -8.57
C TYR A 71 9.72 13.10 -9.34
N LYS A 72 9.53 11.94 -9.95
CA LYS A 72 8.26 11.55 -10.58
C LYS A 72 7.73 10.34 -9.85
N HIS A 73 6.41 10.27 -9.73
CA HIS A 73 5.71 9.16 -9.10
C HIS A 73 6.12 9.01 -7.63
N VAL A 74 5.88 10.05 -6.84
CA VAL A 74 6.15 10.02 -5.40
C VAL A 74 4.91 10.31 -4.57
N VAL A 75 4.94 9.82 -3.33
CA VAL A 75 3.97 10.10 -2.26
C VAL A 75 4.69 10.34 -0.95
N THR A 76 3.99 10.91 0.04
CA THR A 76 4.49 11.05 1.41
C THR A 76 3.80 10.05 2.33
N ALA A 77 4.52 9.06 2.82
CA ALA A 77 4.01 8.13 3.83
C ALA A 77 4.03 8.78 5.22
N LEU A 78 2.87 8.86 5.87
CA LEU A 78 2.73 9.50 7.18
C LEU A 78 3.18 8.61 8.35
N ASN A 79 3.13 7.29 8.17
CA ASN A 79 3.28 6.29 9.22
C ASN A 79 4.30 5.19 8.87
N LEU A 80 5.35 5.53 8.11
CA LEU A 80 6.37 4.54 7.73
C LEU A 80 7.08 3.97 9.00
N PRO A 81 7.10 2.63 9.19
CA PRO A 81 7.75 1.99 10.34
C PRO A 81 9.23 2.34 10.46
N THR A 82 9.72 2.56 11.68
CA THR A 82 11.08 3.08 11.96
C THR A 82 12.20 2.22 11.39
N ASP A 83 12.02 0.91 11.33
CA ASP A 83 12.96 -0.05 10.75
C ASP A 83 13.10 0.10 9.22
N LEU A 84 12.10 0.69 8.56
CA LEU A 84 12.03 0.88 7.11
C LEU A 84 12.37 2.31 6.66
N GLN A 85 12.58 3.25 7.58
CA GLN A 85 12.79 4.69 7.29
C GLN A 85 14.12 5.05 6.59
N ARG A 86 14.87 4.05 6.12
CA ARG A 86 16.21 4.26 5.53
C ARG A 86 16.10 4.52 4.03
N ALA A 87 16.72 5.59 3.56
CA ALA A 87 16.80 5.89 2.14
C ALA A 87 17.37 4.70 1.34
N GLY A 88 16.77 4.41 0.18
CA GLY A 88 17.10 3.27 -0.67
C GLY A 88 16.42 1.96 -0.28
N HIS A 89 15.75 1.86 0.87
CA HIS A 89 15.02 0.65 1.24
C HIS A 89 13.78 0.45 0.38
N LYS A 90 13.53 -0.81 0.00
CA LYS A 90 12.27 -1.24 -0.60
C LYS A 90 11.26 -1.54 0.49
N VAL A 91 10.04 -1.06 0.28
CA VAL A 91 8.90 -1.26 1.17
C VAL A 91 7.72 -1.72 0.34
N TYR A 92 6.95 -2.67 0.86
CA TYR A 92 5.76 -3.20 0.23
C TYR A 92 4.57 -2.88 1.10
N PHE A 93 3.51 -2.32 0.53
CA PHE A 93 2.41 -1.80 1.32
C PHE A 93 1.10 -1.78 0.52
N VAL A 94 0.01 -1.78 1.28
CA VAL A 94 -1.28 -1.25 0.86
C VAL A 94 -1.34 0.19 1.38
N SER A 95 -2.18 1.04 0.78
CA SER A 95 -2.28 2.43 1.23
C SER A 95 -3.58 3.06 0.80
N HIS A 96 -3.94 4.13 1.51
CA HIS A 96 -5.03 5.02 1.13
C HIS A 96 -4.57 6.48 1.19
N PRO A 97 -5.24 7.39 0.46
CA PRO A 97 -5.03 8.82 0.65
C PRO A 97 -5.24 9.20 2.12
N ALA A 98 -4.36 10.03 2.66
CA ALA A 98 -4.49 10.48 4.04
C ALA A 98 -5.80 11.27 4.23
N THR A 99 -6.54 10.94 5.28
CA THR A 99 -7.75 11.66 5.67
C THR A 99 -7.40 12.99 6.35
N ASN A 100 -8.37 13.90 6.40
CA ASN A 100 -8.19 15.19 7.10
C ASN A 100 -7.86 15.01 8.59
N ALA A 101 -8.37 13.94 9.22
CA ALA A 101 -8.11 13.65 10.63
C ALA A 101 -6.65 13.23 10.85
N GLU A 102 -6.11 12.37 9.99
CA GLU A 102 -4.71 11.93 10.05
C GLU A 102 -3.75 13.09 9.78
N LEU A 103 -4.07 13.94 8.80
CA LEU A 103 -3.30 15.15 8.53
C LEU A 103 -3.32 16.13 9.71
N ALA A 104 -4.46 16.29 10.36
CA ALA A 104 -4.58 17.14 11.54
C ALA A 104 -3.78 16.59 12.74
N ALA A 105 -3.65 15.26 12.85
CA ALA A 105 -2.88 14.61 13.91
C ALA A 105 -1.36 14.86 13.79
N LEU A 106 -0.85 15.20 12.60
CA LEU A 106 0.56 15.60 12.40
C LEU A 106 0.87 17.01 12.94
N GLY A 107 -0.15 17.78 13.30
CA GLY A 107 0.01 19.14 13.81
C GLY A 107 0.28 20.19 12.73
N VAL A 108 0.59 21.41 13.17
CA VAL A 108 0.65 22.61 12.31
C VAL A 108 1.94 22.63 11.49
N ARG A 109 1.79 22.59 10.16
CA ARG A 109 2.91 22.78 9.23
C ARG A 109 3.49 24.18 9.38
N THR A 110 4.77 24.26 9.68
CA THR A 110 5.50 25.52 9.71
C THR A 110 5.85 25.97 8.30
N ALA A 111 6.14 27.26 8.12
CA ALA A 111 6.61 27.81 6.84
C ALA A 111 7.93 27.16 6.38
N ASP A 112 8.74 26.65 7.32
CA ASP A 112 9.98 25.95 7.05
C ASP A 112 9.76 24.55 6.44
N CYS A 113 8.53 24.04 6.51
CA CYS A 113 8.16 22.74 6.02
C CYS A 113 7.30 22.82 4.75
N PRO A 114 7.92 22.78 3.57
CA PRO A 114 7.23 22.94 2.29
C PRO A 114 6.21 21.83 2.04
N ALA A 115 5.32 22.07 1.08
CA ALA A 115 4.23 21.16 0.74
C ALA A 115 4.76 19.74 0.48
N PRO A 116 4.29 18.73 1.23
CA PRO A 116 4.61 17.36 0.92
C PRO A 116 4.04 16.98 -0.45
N PRO A 117 4.69 16.05 -1.16
CA PRO A 117 3.98 15.27 -2.18
C PRO A 117 2.78 14.58 -1.54
N LEU A 118 1.86 14.07 -2.37
CA LEU A 118 0.56 13.63 -1.91
C LEU A 118 0.66 12.69 -0.69
N PRO A 119 0.07 13.05 0.47
CA PRO A 119 0.19 12.27 1.69
C PRO A 119 -0.70 11.03 1.65
N VAL A 120 -0.14 9.91 2.09
CA VAL A 120 -0.80 8.60 2.18
C VAL A 120 -0.52 7.96 3.53
N THR A 121 -1.49 7.18 3.99
CA THR A 121 -1.30 6.27 5.12
C THR A 121 -1.03 4.88 4.56
N LEU A 122 -0.02 4.22 5.11
CA LEU A 122 0.35 2.87 4.73
C LEU A 122 -0.37 1.85 5.62
N GLU A 123 -0.77 0.75 4.99
CA GLU A 123 -1.37 -0.44 5.58
C GLU A 123 -0.55 -1.66 5.18
N SER A 124 -0.52 -2.69 6.02
CA SER A 124 0.16 -3.96 5.71
C SER A 124 1.62 -3.78 5.24
N VAL A 125 2.37 -2.90 5.91
CA VAL A 125 3.75 -2.54 5.51
C VAL A 125 4.71 -3.68 5.81
N ASN A 126 5.51 -4.06 4.81
CA ASN A 126 6.49 -5.13 4.92
C ASN A 126 7.78 -4.83 4.16
N SER A 127 8.87 -5.48 4.56
CA SER A 127 10.16 -5.51 3.87
C SER A 127 10.20 -6.49 2.69
N THR A 128 9.22 -7.40 2.61
CA THR A 128 9.09 -8.39 1.53
C THR A 128 7.80 -8.17 0.74
N PRO A 129 7.75 -8.59 -0.54
CA PRO A 129 6.51 -8.57 -1.32
C PRO A 129 5.35 -9.22 -0.56
N CYS A 130 4.14 -8.68 -0.72
CA CYS A 130 2.95 -9.32 -0.16
C CYS A 130 2.80 -10.73 -0.75
N GLN A 131 2.39 -11.68 0.09
CA GLN A 131 2.13 -13.07 -0.30
C GLN A 131 0.66 -13.29 -0.62
#